data_AF-A0A8T4QJP0-F1
#
_entry.id   AF-A0A8T4QJP0-F1
#
_cell.length_a   1.000
_cell.length_b   1.000
_cell.length_c   1.000
_cell.angle_alpha   90.00
_cell.angle_beta   90.00
_cell.angle_gamma   90.00
#
_symmetry.space_group_name_H-M   'P 1'
#
loop_
_entity.id
_entity.type
_entity.pdbx_description
1 polymer ?
#
loop_
_entity_poly.entity_id
_entity_poly.type
_entity_poly.pdbx_seq_one_letter_code
_entity_poly.pdbx_strand_id
1 'polypeptide(L)'
;MIRTVNCDFCWSKHVVRKGFRKNMVVIKQKYFCNDCEKWFVVDDGFKRMRSKPEHIVRALHEYSDGVSLKKVRDHLSQHDNVKVTKWAIRQWVVRYSKLLKKTKRDSALQRLKGLSTTMKNISVSKKHISVT
;
A
#
# COMPACT_ATOMS: atom_id res chain seq x y z
N MET A 1 -9.68 -15.34 11.19
CA MET A 1 -8.45 -14.76 11.81
C MET A 1 -8.84 -13.55 12.64
N ILE A 2 -8.77 -13.65 13.97
CA ILE A 2 -9.03 -12.51 14.86
C ILE A 2 -7.80 -11.60 14.80
N ARG A 3 -7.96 -10.39 14.26
CA ARG A 3 -6.91 -9.36 14.30
C ARG A 3 -6.78 -8.88 15.75
N THR A 4 -5.71 -9.27 16.44
CA THR A 4 -5.34 -8.69 17.74
C THR A 4 -4.92 -7.24 17.53
N VAL A 5 -5.65 -6.31 18.13
CA VAL A 5 -5.34 -4.88 18.06
C VAL A 5 -4.43 -4.51 19.23
N ASN A 6 -3.20 -4.08 18.91
CA ASN A 6 -2.25 -3.60 19.90
C ASN A 6 -2.25 -2.08 19.92
N CYS A 7 -1.88 -1.48 21.05
CA CYS A 7 -1.72 -0.04 21.18
C CYS A 7 -0.59 0.49 20.30
N ASP A 8 -0.86 1.54 19.50
CA ASP A 8 0.14 2.23 18.66
C ASP A 8 1.30 2.83 19.47
N PHE A 9 1.12 3.05 20.78
CA PHE A 9 2.09 3.77 21.64
C PHE A 9 2.90 2.84 22.55
N CYS A 10 2.25 1.93 23.25
CA CYS A 10 2.90 1.04 24.23
C CYS A 10 2.83 -0.44 23.84
N TRP A 11 2.24 -0.78 22.69
CA TRP A 11 2.15 -2.16 22.15
C TRP A 11 1.37 -3.14 23.01
N SER A 12 0.75 -2.68 24.10
CA SER A 12 -0.12 -3.48 24.94
C SER A 12 -1.33 -4.02 24.16
N LYS A 13 -1.77 -5.20 24.57
CA LYS A 13 -3.02 -5.86 24.13
C LYS A 13 -4.23 -5.41 24.95
N HIS A 14 -4.04 -4.66 26.04
CA HIS A 14 -5.09 -4.13 26.90
C HIS A 14 -5.75 -2.92 26.23
N VAL A 15 -6.51 -3.21 25.17
CA VAL A 15 -7.14 -2.22 24.29
C VAL A 15 -8.64 -2.45 24.26
N VAL A 16 -9.41 -1.38 24.44
CA VAL A 16 -10.86 -1.38 24.41
C VAL A 16 -11.37 -0.60 23.20
N ARG A 17 -12.39 -1.13 22.52
CA ARG A 17 -13.13 -0.40 21.49
C ARG A 17 -14.02 0.65 22.14
N LYS A 18 -13.76 1.93 21.88
CA LYS A 18 -14.51 3.02 22.52
C LYS A 18 -14.80 4.15 21.53
N GLY A 19 -16.02 4.09 20.97
CA GLY A 19 -16.57 5.08 20.05
C GLY A 19 -15.94 5.08 18.65
N PHE A 20 -16.23 6.13 17.89
CA PHE A 20 -15.81 6.27 16.50
C PHE A 20 -15.19 7.64 16.24
N ARG A 21 -14.13 7.65 15.43
CA ARG A 21 -13.64 8.87 14.80
C ARG A 21 -14.38 9.07 13.49
N LYS A 22 -15.11 10.17 13.38
CA LYS A 22 -15.85 10.55 12.16
C LYS A 22 -15.09 11.66 11.44
N ASN A 23 -14.99 11.53 10.12
CA ASN A 23 -14.67 12.62 9.21
C ASN A 23 -15.74 12.64 8.11
N MET A 24 -15.75 13.65 7.23
CA MET A 24 -16.74 13.78 6.14
C MET A 24 -16.82 12.57 5.21
N VAL A 25 -15.78 11.73 5.19
CA VAL A 25 -15.60 10.66 4.21
C VAL A 25 -15.60 9.27 4.81
N VAL A 26 -15.11 9.10 6.05
CA VAL A 26 -14.95 7.77 6.68
C VAL A 26 -15.24 7.85 8.16
N ILE A 27 -15.91 6.82 8.67
CA ILE A 27 -16.05 6.54 10.10
C ILE A 27 -15.06 5.43 10.45
N LYS A 28 -14.14 5.70 11.39
CA LYS A 28 -13.13 4.72 11.84
C LYS A 28 -13.35 4.36 13.30
N GLN A 29 -13.16 3.09 13.63
CA GLN A 29 -13.20 2.63 15.02
C GLN A 29 -12.10 3.32 15.83
N LYS A 30 -12.48 3.91 16.96
CA LYS A 30 -11.54 4.49 17.93
C LYS A 30 -11.29 3.47 19.05
N TYR A 31 -10.04 3.38 19.46
CA TYR A 31 -9.57 2.47 20.49
C TYR A 31 -8.94 3.27 21.64
N PHE A 32 -9.10 2.76 22.86
CA PHE A 32 -8.47 3.28 24.07
C PHE A 32 -7.57 2.20 24.66
N CYS A 33 -6.33 2.54 24.99
CA CYS A 33 -5.44 1.63 25.69
C CYS A 33 -5.53 1.89 27.20
N ASN A 34 -5.78 0.84 27.99
CA ASN A 34 -5.88 0.96 29.44
C ASN A 34 -4.51 1.10 30.13
N ASP A 35 -3.43 0.65 29.50
CA ASP A 35 -2.10 0.67 30.13
C ASP A 35 -1.39 2.03 29.96
N CYS A 36 -1.56 2.69 28.81
CA CYS A 36 -0.93 3.99 28.56
C CYS A 36 -1.95 5.14 28.43
N GLU A 37 -3.23 4.85 28.66
CA GLU A 37 -4.35 5.81 28.68
C GLU A 37 -4.49 6.68 27.42
N LYS A 38 -3.98 6.20 26.28
CA LYS A 38 -4.00 6.94 25.02
C LYS A 38 -5.08 6.41 24.08
N TRP A 39 -5.62 7.34 23.31
CA TRP A 39 -6.54 7.06 22.23
C TRP A 39 -5.81 6.87 20.92
N PHE A 40 -6.21 5.86 20.16
CA PHE A 40 -5.67 5.63 18.82
C PHE A 40 -6.71 5.09 17.86
N VAL A 41 -6.35 5.10 16.58
CA VAL A 41 -7.12 4.52 15.49
C VAL A 41 -6.13 3.70 14.69
N VAL A 42 -6.50 2.45 14.42
CA VAL A 42 -5.68 1.51 13.64
C VAL A 42 -5.33 2.16 12.29
N ASP A 43 -4.05 2.11 11.94
CA ASP A 43 -3.58 2.59 10.65
C ASP A 43 -3.93 1.57 9.56
N ASP A 44 -4.82 1.97 8.66
CA ASP A 44 -5.25 1.22 7.47
C ASP A 44 -4.43 1.61 6.22
N GLY A 45 -3.34 2.36 6.39
CA GLY A 45 -2.54 2.94 5.31
C GLY A 45 -3.05 4.29 4.81
N PHE A 46 -4.23 4.73 5.27
CA PHE A 46 -4.87 6.00 4.88
C PHE A 46 -5.08 6.91 6.11
N LYS A 47 -4.25 6.75 7.14
CA LYS A 47 -4.28 7.61 8.33
C LYS A 47 -4.07 9.08 7.95
N ARG A 48 -4.90 9.96 8.53
CA ARG A 48 -4.92 11.42 8.29
C ARG A 48 -5.23 11.84 6.84
N MET A 49 -5.86 10.96 6.07
CA MET A 49 -6.31 11.30 4.72
C MET A 49 -7.74 11.81 4.72
N ARG A 50 -8.02 12.84 3.90
CA ARG A 50 -9.36 13.40 3.73
C ARG A 50 -10.12 12.79 2.55
N SER A 51 -9.42 12.28 1.55
CA SER A 51 -10.00 11.62 0.38
C SER A 51 -10.23 10.13 0.65
N LYS A 52 -11.20 9.52 -0.04
CA LYS A 52 -11.45 8.08 0.05
C LYS A 52 -10.20 7.30 -0.40
N PRO A 53 -9.89 6.17 0.25
CA PRO A 53 -8.81 5.28 -0.16
C PRO A 53 -8.85 4.93 -1.66
N GLU A 54 -10.04 4.63 -2.18
CA GLU A 54 -10.29 4.24 -3.58
C GLU A 54 -9.73 5.24 -4.58
N HIS A 55 -10.08 6.53 -4.45
CA HIS A 55 -9.62 7.58 -5.36
C HIS A 55 -8.10 7.78 -5.30
N ILE A 56 -7.51 7.60 -4.12
CA ILE A 56 -6.05 7.73 -3.94
C ILE A 56 -5.35 6.57 -4.64
N VAL A 57 -5.81 5.34 -4.42
CA VAL A 57 -5.24 4.14 -5.05
C VAL A 57 -5.35 4.24 -6.57
N ARG A 58 -6.51 4.66 -7.09
CA ARG A 58 -6.71 4.89 -8.52
C ARG A 58 -5.72 5.92 -9.08
N ALA A 59 -5.60 7.08 -8.42
CA ALA A 59 -4.67 8.13 -8.83
C ALA A 59 -3.20 7.66 -8.84
N LEU A 60 -2.82 6.86 -7.84
CA LEU A 60 -1.48 6.28 -7.74
C LEU A 60 -1.22 5.24 -8.85
N HIS A 61 -2.23 4.44 -9.21
CA HIS A 61 -2.15 3.47 -10.28
C HIS A 61 -1.91 4.17 -11.63
N GLU A 62 -2.79 5.09 -12.01
CA GLU A 62 -2.67 5.85 -13.27
C GLU A 62 -1.34 6.60 -13.36
N TYR A 63 -0.91 7.23 -12.26
CA TYR A 63 0.39 7.90 -12.24
C TYR A 63 1.55 6.90 -12.41
N SER A 64 1.46 5.71 -11.82
CA SER A 64 2.46 4.64 -12.00
C SER A 64 2.50 4.14 -13.44
N ASP A 65 1.38 4.20 -14.16
CA ASP A 65 1.27 3.86 -15.59
C ASP A 65 1.81 4.99 -16.50
N GLY A 66 2.29 6.08 -15.92
CA GLY A 66 2.88 7.21 -16.65
C GLY A 66 1.88 8.30 -17.04
N VAL A 67 0.64 8.24 -16.54
CA VAL A 67 -0.37 9.28 -16.79
C VAL A 67 0.03 10.58 -16.06
N SER A 68 -0.06 11.70 -16.77
CA SER A 68 0.29 13.01 -16.19
C SER A 68 -0.69 13.42 -15.09
N LEU A 69 -0.23 14.15 -14.07
CA LEU A 69 -1.08 14.61 -12.95
C LEU A 69 -2.32 15.41 -13.41
N LYS A 70 -2.24 16.10 -14.55
CA LYS A 70 -3.39 16.80 -15.14
C LYS A 70 -4.44 15.79 -15.61
N LYS A 71 -4.04 14.78 -16.39
CA LYS A 71 -4.94 13.74 -16.88
C LYS A 71 -5.54 12.91 -15.73
N VAL A 72 -4.74 12.56 -14.71
CA VAL A 72 -5.25 11.86 -13.51
C VAL A 72 -6.33 12.68 -12.80
N ARG A 73 -6.11 13.98 -12.62
CA ARG A 73 -7.11 14.88 -12.05
C ARG A 73 -8.38 14.89 -12.89
N ASP A 74 -8.24 15.04 -14.20
CA ASP A 74 -9.38 15.13 -15.12
C ASP A 74 -10.18 13.83 -15.10
N HIS A 75 -9.51 12.67 -15.07
CA HIS A 75 -10.13 11.36 -14.93
C HIS A 75 -10.89 11.20 -13.59
N LEU A 76 -10.29 11.58 -12.46
CA LEU A 76 -10.99 11.58 -11.15
C LEU A 76 -12.21 12.51 -11.13
N SER A 77 -12.13 13.65 -11.81
CA SER A 77 -13.24 14.58 -11.90
C SER A 77 -14.37 14.05 -12.78
N GLN A 78 -14.04 13.37 -13.88
CA GLN A 78 -15.01 12.88 -14.88
C GLN A 78 -15.69 11.59 -14.44
N HIS A 79 -14.94 10.62 -13.90
CA HIS A 79 -15.45 9.29 -13.62
C HIS A 79 -15.84 9.07 -12.16
N ASP A 80 -15.14 9.71 -11.22
CA ASP A 80 -15.40 9.56 -9.79
C ASP A 80 -16.15 10.78 -9.19
N ASN A 81 -16.43 11.82 -10.00
CA ASN A 81 -17.02 13.10 -9.55
C ASN A 81 -16.23 13.78 -8.40
N VAL A 82 -14.92 13.55 -8.32
CA VAL A 82 -14.08 14.10 -7.24
C VAL A 82 -13.26 15.27 -7.75
N LYS A 83 -13.51 16.45 -7.17
CA LYS A 83 -12.72 17.65 -7.41
C LYS A 83 -11.48 17.65 -6.53
N VAL A 84 -10.32 17.37 -7.12
CA VAL A 84 -9.02 17.44 -6.44
C VAL A 84 -8.05 18.35 -7.19
N THR A 85 -7.10 18.93 -6.47
CA THR A 85 -6.04 19.71 -7.09
C THR A 85 -4.90 18.80 -7.54
N LYS A 86 -4.19 19.18 -8.60
CA LYS A 86 -2.96 18.47 -9.03
C LYS A 86 -1.94 18.36 -7.89
N TRP A 87 -1.89 19.37 -7.00
CA TRP A 87 -1.03 19.37 -5.83
C TRP A 87 -1.40 18.26 -4.84
N ALA A 88 -2.69 18.05 -4.57
CA ALA A 88 -3.14 16.96 -3.70
C ALA A 88 -2.71 15.58 -4.25
N ILE A 89 -2.89 15.36 -5.56
CA ILE A 89 -2.44 14.12 -6.22
C ILE A 89 -0.92 13.96 -6.08
N ARG A 90 -0.15 15.02 -6.30
CA ARG A 90 1.32 14.99 -6.11
C ARG A 90 1.70 14.61 -4.68
N GLN A 91 1.01 15.13 -3.67
CA GLN A 91 1.26 14.78 -2.27
C GLN A 91 0.98 13.29 -1.99
N TRP A 92 -0.08 12.73 -2.60
CA TRP A 92 -0.33 11.29 -2.52
C TRP A 92 0.80 10.50 -3.15
N VAL A 93 1.21 10.84 -4.37
CA VAL A 93 2.34 10.20 -5.06
C VAL A 93 3.58 10.24 -4.19
N VAL A 94 3.97 11.40 -3.66
CA VAL A 94 5.16 11.52 -2.80
C VAL A 94 5.04 10.63 -1.56
N ARG A 95 3.89 10.69 -0.86
CA ARG A 95 3.66 9.92 0.36
C ARG A 95 3.71 8.41 0.13
N TYR A 96 3.10 7.93 -0.96
CA TYR A 96 2.96 6.50 -1.25
C TYR A 96 4.06 5.96 -2.17
N SER A 97 4.88 6.80 -2.79
CA SER A 97 6.00 6.38 -3.66
C SER A 97 7.00 5.47 -2.95
N LYS A 98 7.27 5.69 -1.66
CA LYS A 98 8.15 4.84 -0.86
C LYS A 98 7.59 3.42 -0.70
N LEU A 99 6.27 3.30 -0.54
CA LEU A 99 5.57 2.03 -0.45
C LEU A 99 5.60 1.31 -1.81
N LEU A 100 5.34 2.03 -2.90
CA LEU A 100 5.36 1.48 -4.26
C LEU A 100 6.75 1.04 -4.73
N LYS A 101 7.82 1.73 -4.32
CA LYS A 101 9.21 1.31 -4.61
C LYS A 101 9.58 -0.01 -3.92
N LYS A 102 8.99 -0.29 -2.76
CA LYS A 102 9.18 -1.57 -2.07
C LYS A 102 8.49 -2.69 -2.84
N THR A 103 7.23 -2.49 -3.23
CA THR A 103 6.46 -3.51 -3.96
C THR A 103 7.01 -3.82 -5.34
N LYS A 104 7.45 -2.82 -6.14
CA LYS A 104 8.06 -3.10 -7.46
C LYS A 104 9.33 -3.94 -7.36
N ARG A 105 10.15 -3.72 -6.33
CA ARG A 105 11.30 -4.60 -6.04
C ARG A 105 10.82 -5.99 -5.67
N ASP A 106 9.81 -6.12 -4.82
CA ASP A 106 9.29 -7.43 -4.41
C ASP A 106 8.68 -8.22 -5.57
N SER A 107 7.95 -7.55 -6.48
CA SER A 107 7.40 -8.16 -7.71
C SER A 107 8.50 -8.50 -8.72
N ALA A 108 9.51 -7.66 -8.88
CA ALA A 108 10.69 -7.98 -9.68
C ALA A 108 11.46 -9.16 -9.08
N LEU A 109 11.64 -9.21 -7.75
CA LEU A 109 12.27 -10.30 -7.03
C LEU A 109 11.44 -11.60 -7.12
N GLN A 110 10.11 -11.54 -7.09
CA GLN A 110 9.25 -12.70 -7.36
C GLN A 110 9.41 -13.22 -8.79
N ARG A 111 9.48 -12.33 -9.78
CA ARG A 111 9.75 -12.70 -11.19
C ARG A 111 11.13 -13.34 -11.36
N LEU A 112 12.15 -12.82 -10.68
CA LEU A 112 13.52 -13.38 -10.69
C LEU A 112 13.62 -14.74 -9.95
N LYS A 113 12.89 -14.91 -8.84
CA LYS A 113 12.82 -16.19 -8.11
C LYS A 113 12.19 -17.30 -8.96
N GLY A 114 11.19 -16.97 -9.79
CA GLY A 114 10.59 -17.91 -10.74
C GLY A 114 11.59 -18.50 -11.75
N LEU A 115 12.55 -17.68 -12.22
CA LEU A 115 13.60 -18.09 -13.17
C LEU A 115 14.64 -19.04 -12.56
N SER A 116 14.93 -18.91 -11.25
CA SER A 116 15.88 -19.80 -10.55
C SER A 116 15.39 -21.26 -10.48
N THR A 117 14.07 -21.46 -10.39
CA THR A 117 13.46 -22.80 -10.36
C THR A 117 13.52 -23.49 -11.71
N THR A 118 13.41 -22.74 -12.82
CA THR A 118 13.40 -23.28 -14.18
C THR A 118 14.80 -23.73 -14.65
N MET A 119 15.87 -23.08 -14.17
CA MET A 119 17.25 -23.43 -14.54
C MET A 119 17.77 -24.74 -13.90
N LYS A 120 17.12 -25.25 -12.85
CA LYS A 120 17.55 -26.52 -12.20
C LYS A 120 17.15 -27.79 -12.97
N ASN A 121 16.27 -27.68 -13.98
CA ASN A 121 15.77 -28.82 -14.77
C ASN A 121 16.44 -28.96 -16.14
N ILE A 122 17.46 -28.17 -16.46
CA ILE A 122 18.29 -28.39 -17.66
C ILE A 122 19.41 -29.34 -17.25
N SER A 123 19.12 -30.64 -17.31
CA SER A 123 20.11 -31.71 -17.18
C SER A 123 21.22 -31.48 -18.22
N VAL A 124 22.42 -31.14 -17.76
CA VAL A 124 23.59 -30.96 -18.60
C VAL A 124 23.96 -32.29 -19.25
N SER A 125 23.63 -32.43 -20.54
CA SER A 125 24.17 -33.49 -21.40
C SER A 125 25.67 -33.24 -21.60
N LYS A 126 26.51 -34.00 -20.91
CA LYS A 126 27.95 -34.01 -21.12
C LYS A 126 28.24 -34.73 -22.45
N LYS A 127 28.55 -33.98 -23.51
CA LYS A 127 29.24 -34.53 -24.67
C LYS A 127 30.71 -34.80 -24.28
N HIS A 128 31.09 -36.07 -24.29
CA HIS A 128 32.48 -36.50 -24.27
C HIS A 128 33.16 -35.95 -25.53
N ILE A 129 34.11 -35.04 -25.37
CA ILE A 129 35.07 -34.71 -26.41
C ILE A 129 36.36 -35.41 -25.99
N SER A 130 36.60 -36.57 -26.58
CA SER A 130 37.89 -37.25 -26.57
C SER A 130 38.88 -36.43 -27.40
N VAL A 131 40.00 -36.02 -26.79
CA VAL A 131 41.17 -35.52 -27.52
C VAL A 131 42.37 -36.34 -27.07
N THR A 132 42.86 -37.11 -28.04
CA THR A 132 44.16 -37.79 -28.20
C THR A 132 44.72 -38.57 -27.02
#